data_AF-A0A374BLW5-F1
#
_entry.id   AF-A0A374BLW5-F1
#
_cell.length_a   1.000
_cell.length_b   1.000
_cell.length_c   1.000
_cell.angle_alpha   90.00
_cell.angle_beta   90.00
_cell.angle_gamma   90.00
#
_symmetry.space_group_name_H-M   'P 1'
#
loop_
_entity.id
_entity.type
_entity.pdbx_description
1 polymer ?
#
loop_
_entity_poly.entity_id
_entity_poly.type
_entity_poly.pdbx_seq_one_letter_code
_entity_poly.pdbx_strand_id
1 'polypeptide(L)'
;TVFSAAVQSYLLVFAYLMIIGLILLSFSLVKHKTVGFVLCGAVISLGTAFCSIKTTLMWTMPMANSIIWLHYTKYFREPVMSMSFSVSYLAIFIAVLLAFCFIAIRKFNYDNVAEIAS
;
A
#
# COMPACT_ATOMS: atom_id res chain seq x y z
N THR A 1 14.63 -8.79 20.13
CA THR A 1 13.78 -8.63 21.33
C THR A 1 12.32 -8.51 20.91
N VAL A 2 11.38 -8.86 21.78
CA VAL A 2 9.93 -8.79 21.49
C VAL A 2 9.50 -7.38 21.04
N PHE A 3 10.14 -6.36 21.63
CA PHE A 3 9.96 -4.95 21.29
C PHE A 3 10.30 -4.65 19.82
N SER A 4 11.45 -5.10 19.32
CA SER A 4 11.86 -4.85 17.93
C SER A 4 10.90 -5.48 16.92
N ALA A 5 10.40 -6.69 17.20
CA ALA A 5 9.42 -7.36 16.34
C ALA A 5 8.06 -6.66 16.35
N ALA A 6 7.65 -6.13 17.51
CA ALA A 6 6.43 -5.33 17.63
C ALA A 6 6.54 -4.04 16.81
N VAL A 7 7.63 -3.27 16.99
CA VAL A 7 7.88 -2.02 16.24
C VAL A 7 7.85 -2.27 14.74
N GLN A 8 8.52 -3.32 14.27
CA GLN A 8 8.54 -3.67 12.85
C GLN A 8 7.14 -4.05 12.32
N SER A 9 6.34 -4.77 13.11
CA SER A 9 4.96 -5.10 12.74
C SER A 9 4.10 -3.85 12.60
N TYR A 10 4.20 -2.92 13.55
CA TYR A 10 3.47 -1.66 13.51
C TYR A 10 3.89 -0.78 12.32
N LEU A 11 5.19 -0.72 12.02
CA LEU A 11 5.70 0.03 10.87
C LEU A 11 5.17 -0.50 9.54
N LEU A 12 5.10 -1.82 9.38
CA LEU A 12 4.58 -2.46 8.17
C LEU A 12 3.08 -2.20 7.99
N VAL A 13 2.30 -2.27 9.07
CA VAL A 13 0.87 -1.92 9.04
C VAL A 13 0.66 -0.43 8.76
N PHE A 14 1.48 0.44 9.34
CA PHE A 14 1.47 1.87 9.05
C PHE A 14 1.77 2.13 7.56
N ALA A 15 2.78 1.49 6.99
CA ALA A 15 3.12 1.58 5.57
C ALA A 15 1.94 1.15 4.67
N TYR A 16 1.24 0.08 5.05
CA TYR A 16 0.04 -0.36 4.35
C TYR A 16 -1.10 0.67 4.38
N LEU A 17 -1.40 1.26 5.54
CA LEU A 17 -2.41 2.31 5.66
C LEU A 17 -2.01 3.57 4.87
N MET A 18 -0.72 3.91 4.86
CA MET A 18 -0.16 5.00 4.07
C MET A 18 -0.38 4.76 2.56
N ILE A 19 -0.17 3.54 2.06
CA ILE A 19 -0.46 3.18 0.66
C ILE A 19 -1.93 3.41 0.32
N ILE A 20 -2.86 2.96 1.16
CA ILE A 20 -4.30 3.17 0.95
C ILE A 20 -4.61 4.67 0.90
N GLY A 21 -4.08 5.45 1.85
CA GLY A 21 -4.26 6.90 1.89
C GLY A 21 -3.71 7.59 0.64
N LEU A 22 -2.54 7.17 0.15
CA LEU A 22 -1.94 7.72 -1.06
C LEU A 22 -2.72 7.37 -2.33
N ILE A 23 -3.32 6.17 -2.41
CA ILE A 23 -4.22 5.82 -3.52
C ILE A 23 -5.44 6.75 -3.52
N LEU A 24 -6.10 6.93 -2.37
CA LEU A 24 -7.24 7.87 -2.28
C LEU A 24 -6.83 9.29 -2.68
N LEU A 25 -5.68 9.76 -2.20
CA LEU A 25 -5.15 11.08 -2.55
C LEU A 25 -4.90 11.21 -4.05
N SER A 26 -4.24 10.20 -4.65
CA SER A 26 -3.94 10.14 -6.08
C SER A 26 -5.20 10.32 -6.93
N PHE A 27 -6.25 9.54 -6.65
CA PHE A 27 -7.50 9.61 -7.40
C PHE A 27 -8.32 10.87 -7.10
N SER A 28 -8.20 11.42 -5.88
CA SER A 28 -8.81 12.71 -5.54
C SER A 28 -8.22 13.86 -6.36
N LEU A 29 -6.91 13.85 -6.59
CA LEU A 29 -6.20 14.86 -7.39
C LEU A 29 -6.61 14.82 -8.87
N VAL A 30 -6.94 13.64 -9.41
CA VAL A 30 -7.42 13.49 -10.80
C VAL A 30 -8.95 13.71 -10.89
N LYS A 31 -9.60 14.27 -9.86
CA LYS A 31 -11.06 14.50 -9.78
C LYS A 31 -11.93 13.23 -9.91
N HIS A 32 -11.35 12.02 -9.81
CA HIS A 32 -12.04 10.72 -9.89
C HIS A 32 -12.15 10.02 -8.52
N LYS A 33 -12.67 10.72 -7.51
CA LYS A 33 -12.74 10.27 -6.11
C LYS A 33 -13.43 8.91 -5.92
N THR A 34 -14.52 8.65 -6.65
CA THR A 34 -15.26 7.39 -6.58
C THR A 34 -14.41 6.20 -7.01
N VAL A 35 -13.58 6.36 -8.04
CA VAL A 35 -12.69 5.29 -8.54
C VAL A 35 -11.64 4.95 -7.49
N GLY A 36 -11.04 5.96 -6.86
CA GLY A 36 -10.09 5.75 -5.75
C GLY A 36 -10.71 4.97 -4.60
N PHE A 37 -11.93 5.30 -4.20
CA PHE A 37 -12.63 4.60 -3.13
C PHE A 37 -12.92 3.13 -3.48
N VAL A 38 -13.45 2.87 -4.68
CA VAL A 38 -13.72 1.51 -5.16
C VAL A 38 -12.42 0.69 -5.25
N LEU A 39 -11.34 1.29 -5.75
CA LEU A 39 -10.04 0.62 -5.86
C LEU A 39 -9.46 0.27 -4.48
N CYS A 40 -9.53 1.18 -3.51
CA CYS A 40 -9.12 0.88 -2.13
C CYS A 40 -9.95 -0.26 -1.53
N GLY A 41 -11.27 -0.25 -1.73
CA GLY A 41 -12.14 -1.35 -1.33
C GLY A 41 -11.75 -2.68 -1.96
N ALA A 42 -11.42 -2.69 -3.25
CA ALA A 42 -10.96 -3.87 -3.96
C ALA A 42 -9.59 -4.38 -3.46
N VAL A 43 -8.63 -3.49 -3.21
CA VAL A 43 -7.30 -3.87 -2.66
C VAL A 43 -7.44 -4.50 -1.29
N ILE A 44 -8.32 -3.97 -0.43
CA ILE A 44 -8.57 -4.53 0.89
C ILE A 44 -9.24 -5.90 0.77
N SER A 45 -10.32 -6.03 -0.01
CA SER A 45 -11.10 -7.27 -0.12
C SER A 45 -10.34 -8.40 -0.82
N LEU A 46 -9.60 -8.10 -1.90
CA LEU A 46 -8.73 -9.07 -2.55
C LEU A 46 -7.54 -9.43 -1.66
N GLY A 47 -6.98 -8.44 -0.96
CA GLY A 47 -5.94 -8.66 0.04
C GLY A 47 -6.37 -9.66 1.11
N THR A 48 -7.56 -9.49 1.70
CA THR A 48 -8.07 -10.41 2.73
C THR A 48 -8.38 -11.79 2.16
N ALA A 49 -9.00 -11.86 0.98
CA ALA A 49 -9.31 -13.13 0.32
C ALA A 49 -8.04 -13.94 0.01
N PHE A 50 -7.02 -13.31 -0.59
CA PHE A 50 -5.76 -13.98 -0.89
C PHE A 50 -4.98 -14.37 0.37
N CYS A 51 -5.00 -13.54 1.42
CA CYS A 51 -4.41 -13.90 2.72
C CYS A 51 -5.10 -15.12 3.36
N SER A 52 -6.42 -15.27 3.19
CA SER A 52 -7.20 -16.38 3.74
C SER A 52 -6.93 -17.71 3.02
N ILE A 53 -6.85 -17.67 1.68
CA ILE A 53 -6.62 -18.85 0.84
C ILE A 53 -5.12 -19.26 0.83
N LYS A 54 -4.22 -18.37 1.26
CA LYS A 54 -2.76 -18.57 1.33
C LYS A 54 -2.14 -18.98 -0.02
N THR A 55 -2.60 -18.37 -1.10
CA THR A 55 -2.05 -18.61 -2.44
C THR A 55 -0.73 -17.87 -2.63
N THR A 56 0.12 -18.32 -3.56
CA THR A 56 1.37 -17.61 -3.91
C THR A 56 1.13 -16.17 -4.40
N LEU A 57 -0.06 -15.87 -4.92
CA LEU A 57 -0.43 -14.53 -5.38
C LEU A 57 -0.62 -13.52 -4.24
N MET A 58 -0.80 -13.96 -2.99
CA MET A 58 -0.98 -13.05 -1.86
C MET A 58 0.17 -12.06 -1.70
N TRP A 59 1.39 -12.47 -2.04
CA TRP A 59 2.60 -11.65 -1.97
C TRP A 59 2.63 -10.46 -2.92
N THR A 60 1.75 -10.43 -3.93
CA THR A 60 1.58 -9.25 -4.80
C THR A 60 0.74 -8.18 -4.10
N MET A 61 -0.06 -8.54 -3.09
CA MET A 61 -0.91 -7.60 -2.38
C MET A 61 -0.13 -6.91 -1.26
N PRO A 62 -0.29 -5.58 -1.09
CA PRO A 62 0.38 -4.85 -0.02
C PRO A 62 -0.06 -5.32 1.38
N MET A 63 -1.26 -5.93 1.50
CA MET A 63 -1.75 -6.51 2.75
C MET A 63 -0.89 -7.69 3.24
N ALA A 64 -0.58 -8.67 2.40
CA ALA A 64 0.18 -9.85 2.82
C ALA A 64 1.61 -9.49 3.25
N ASN A 65 2.22 -8.52 2.56
CA ASN A 65 3.53 -7.98 2.87
C ASN A 65 3.56 -7.23 4.22
N SER A 66 2.41 -6.75 4.72
CA SER A 66 2.33 -6.06 6.00
C SER A 66 2.23 -7.00 7.21
N ILE A 67 1.81 -8.26 7.01
CA ILE A 67 1.54 -9.21 8.09
C ILE A 67 2.77 -10.10 8.30
N ILE A 68 3.51 -9.85 9.39
CA ILE A 68 4.73 -10.61 9.71
C ILE A 68 4.46 -12.10 9.87
N TRP A 69 3.33 -12.47 10.47
CA TRP A 69 2.99 -13.87 10.72
C TRP A 69 2.81 -14.69 9.44
N LEU A 70 2.43 -14.05 8.32
CA LEU A 70 2.26 -14.72 7.03
C LEU A 70 3.59 -15.15 6.39
N HIS A 71 4.71 -14.51 6.78
CA HIS A 71 6.04 -14.79 6.24
C HIS A 71 6.65 -16.09 6.76
N TYR A 72 6.06 -16.69 7.79
CA TYR A 72 6.58 -17.89 8.43
C TYR A 72 5.59 -19.05 8.27
N THR A 73 6.09 -20.25 8.03
CA THR A 73 5.24 -21.45 8.02
C THR A 73 4.63 -21.69 9.42
N LYS A 74 3.37 -22.14 9.45
CA LYS A 74 2.59 -22.26 10.70
C LYS A 74 3.24 -23.18 11.74
N TYR A 75 3.86 -24.27 11.28
CA TYR A 75 4.38 -25.33 12.15
C TYR A 75 5.91 -25.32 12.26
N PHE A 76 6.62 -25.06 11.16
CA PHE A 76 8.09 -25.12 11.13
C PHE A 76 8.77 -23.74 11.22
N ARG A 77 8.00 -22.64 11.19
CA ARG A 77 8.51 -21.25 11.19
C ARG A 77 9.58 -20.98 10.14
N GLU A 78 9.49 -21.68 9.01
CA GLU A 78 10.38 -21.46 7.88
C GLU A 78 9.95 -20.19 7.14
N PRO A 79 10.90 -19.32 6.75
CA PRO A 79 10.58 -18.10 6.01
C PRO A 79 10.14 -18.47 4.58
N VAL A 80 8.86 -18.27 4.26
CA VAL A 80 8.30 -18.48 2.91
C VAL A 80 8.72 -17.34 1.98
N MET A 81 8.83 -16.12 2.51
CA MET A 81 9.31 -14.94 1.80
C MET A 81 10.21 -14.12 2.72
N SER A 82 11.30 -13.57 2.19
CA SER A 82 12.22 -12.73 2.97
C SER A 82 11.55 -11.43 3.38
N MET A 83 11.65 -11.10 4.67
CA MET A 83 11.09 -9.87 5.23
C MET A 83 11.69 -8.60 4.60
N SER A 84 12.96 -8.64 4.17
CA SER A 84 13.60 -7.53 3.47
C SER A 84 12.97 -7.24 2.11
N PHE A 85 12.52 -8.29 1.41
CA PHE A 85 11.83 -8.14 0.12
C PHE A 85 10.52 -7.37 0.31
N SER A 86 9.70 -7.78 1.29
CA SER A 86 8.41 -7.16 1.59
C SER A 86 8.54 -5.70 2.03
N VAL A 87 9.56 -5.38 2.83
CA VAL A 87 9.87 -3.98 3.21
C VAL A 87 10.25 -3.16 1.97
N SER A 88 11.13 -3.68 1.11
CA SER A 88 11.53 -2.99 -0.12
C SER A 88 10.36 -2.79 -1.08
N TYR A 89 9.47 -3.79 -1.20
CA TYR A 89 8.26 -3.73 -2.01
C TYR A 89 7.34 -2.60 -1.56
N LEU A 90 7.01 -2.54 -0.26
CA LEU A 90 6.15 -1.50 0.29
C LEU A 90 6.80 -0.11 0.17
N ALA A 91 8.11 0.01 0.43
CA ALA A 91 8.84 1.27 0.31
C ALA A 91 8.86 1.81 -1.12
N ILE A 92 9.14 0.95 -2.11
CA ILE A 92 9.13 1.32 -3.54
C ILE A 92 7.71 1.73 -3.95
N PHE A 93 6.69 0.98 -3.52
CA PHE A 93 5.30 1.29 -3.88
C PHE A 93 4.85 2.64 -3.32
N ILE A 94 5.23 2.95 -2.08
CA ILE A 94 5.01 4.27 -1.47
C ILE A 94 5.73 5.36 -2.26
N ALA A 95 7.01 5.16 -2.61
CA ALA A 95 7.79 6.15 -3.34
C ALA A 95 7.18 6.47 -4.72
N VAL A 96 6.70 5.44 -5.43
CA VAL A 96 6.01 5.60 -6.72
C VAL A 96 4.70 6.37 -6.56
N LEU A 97 3.89 6.04 -5.56
CA LEU A 97 2.64 6.76 -5.29
C LEU A 97 2.88 8.21 -4.88
N LEU A 98 3.92 8.48 -4.09
CA LEU A 98 4.32 9.84 -3.73
C LEU A 98 4.77 10.65 -4.94
N ALA A 99 5.59 10.06 -5.83
CA ALA A 99 5.99 10.70 -7.07
C ALA A 99 4.78 11.02 -7.97
N PHE A 100 3.84 10.07 -8.09
CA PHE A 100 2.59 10.30 -8.82
C PHE A 100 1.75 11.42 -8.20
N CYS A 101 1.52 11.39 -6.88
CA CYS A 101 0.83 12.45 -6.15
C CYS A 101 1.49 13.81 -6.38
N PHE A 102 2.83 13.89 -6.31
CA PHE A 102 3.55 15.14 -6.53
C PHE A 102 3.32 15.70 -7.94
N ILE A 103 3.41 14.86 -8.97
CA ILE A 103 3.15 15.26 -10.36
C ILE A 103 1.68 15.68 -10.51
N ALA A 104 0.74 14.92 -9.96
CA ALA A 104 -0.69 15.21 -10.02
C ALA A 104 -1.06 16.52 -9.30
N ILE A 105 -0.45 16.80 -8.14
CA ILE A 105 -0.61 18.09 -7.43
C ILE A 105 -0.12 19.25 -8.29
N ARG A 106 1.05 19.13 -8.90
CA ARG A 106 1.62 20.18 -9.76
C ARG A 106 0.71 20.48 -10.94
N LYS A 107 0.17 19.44 -11.58
CA LYS A 107 -0.79 19.58 -12.69
C LYS A 107 -2.10 20.21 -12.22
N PHE A 108 -2.68 19.70 -11.14
CA PHE A 108 -3.92 20.23 -10.56
C PHE A 108 -3.81 21.72 -10.20
N ASN A 109 -2.68 22.15 -9.63
CA ASN A 109 -2.47 23.55 -9.29
C ASN A 109 -2.36 24.45 -10.54
N TYR A 110 -1.71 23.97 -11.60
CA TYR A 110 -1.63 24.70 -12.87
C TYR A 110 -3.01 24.89 -13.51
N ASP A 111 -3.79 23.81 -13.60
CA ASP A 111 -5.14 23.84 -14.17
C ASP A 111 -6.05 24.83 -13.41
N ASN A 112 -5.94 24.84 -12.07
CA ASN A 112 -6.71 25.74 -11.22
C ASN A 112 -6.31 27.23 -11.41
N VAL A 113 -5.01 27.54 -11.52
CA VAL A 113 -4.56 28.91 -11.76
C VAL A 113 -4.99 29.40 -13.16
N ALA A 114 -4.95 28.53 -14.17
CA ALA A 114 -5.41 28.87 -15.51
C ALA A 114 -6.93 29.18 -15.57
N GLU A 115 -7.75 28.45 -14.81
CA GLU A 115 -9.20 28.68 -14.69
C GLU A 115 -9.54 30.01 -14.01
N ILE A 116 -8.75 30.45 -13.03
CA ILE A 116 -8.96 31.73 -12.32
C ILE A 116 -8.54 32.92 -13.18
N ALA A 117 -7.61 32.73 -14.13
CA ALA A 117 -7.05 33.78 -14.97
C ALA A 117 -7.83 34.05 -16.28
N SER A 118 -8.81 33.19 -16.61
CA SER A 118 -9.71 33.34 -17.78
C SER A 118 -11.02 34.03 -17.42
#